data_AF-A0A832TYM0-F1
#
_entry.id   AF-A0A832TYM0-F1
#
_cell.length_a   1.000
_cell.length_b   1.000
_cell.length_c   1.000
_cell.angle_alpha   90.00
_cell.angle_beta   90.00
_cell.angle_gamma   90.00
#
_symmetry.space_group_name_H-M   'P 1'
#
loop_
_entity.id
_entity.type
_entity.pdbx_description
1 polymer ?
#
loop_
_entity_poly.entity_id
_entity_poly.type
_entity_poly.pdbx_seq_one_letter_code
_entity_poly.pdbx_strand_id
1 'polypeptide(L)'
;MDKGEKGKVPYILSNIEKCMCSLCPVQADSKCAQDKLVSSKKAMEQMPEGEVPSPEDIPGIYCSTGKATCEDLNPDRQCICNTCDVWKGYNLGEGKPSQYFCQNGRAT
;
A
#
# COMPACT_ATOMS: atom_id res chain seq x y z
N MET A 1 -15.11 0.56 -16.51
CA MET A 1 -15.02 1.83 -15.76
C MET A 1 -13.56 2.04 -15.41
N ASP A 2 -12.88 2.99 -16.05
CA ASP A 2 -11.46 3.29 -15.79
C ASP A 2 -11.41 4.65 -15.10
N LYS A 3 -11.36 4.66 -13.77
CA LYS A 3 -11.17 5.87 -12.95
C LYS A 3 -9.91 5.69 -12.09
N GLY A 4 -8.79 5.37 -12.74
CA GLY A 4 -7.47 5.47 -12.12
C GLY A 4 -7.06 6.94 -12.08
N GLU A 5 -7.28 7.60 -10.95
CA GLU A 5 -6.67 8.92 -10.71
C GLU A 5 -5.14 8.84 -10.85
N LYS A 6 -4.55 9.84 -11.51
CA LYS A 6 -3.13 9.93 -11.92
C LYS A 6 -2.14 9.99 -10.75
N GLY A 7 -1.93 8.88 -10.04
CA GLY A 7 -0.79 8.68 -9.14
C GLY A 7 0.44 8.17 -9.90
N LYS A 8 1.66 8.44 -9.40
CA LYS A 8 2.92 7.98 -10.02
C LYS A 8 3.01 6.45 -10.07
N VAL A 9 2.36 5.76 -9.13
CA VAL A 9 2.33 4.30 -9.01
C VAL A 9 0.94 3.77 -9.37
N PRO A 10 0.80 2.95 -10.42
CA PRO A 10 -0.46 2.28 -10.76
C PRO A 10 -0.87 1.23 -9.73
N TYR A 11 -2.18 1.14 -9.47
CA TYR A 11 -2.78 0.08 -8.65
C TYR A 11 -3.03 -1.17 -9.52
N ILE A 12 -2.02 -2.04 -9.59
CA ILE A 12 -2.03 -3.26 -10.40
C ILE A 12 -1.41 -4.42 -9.60
N LEU A 13 -1.77 -5.66 -9.95
CA LEU A 13 -1.33 -6.87 -9.26
C LEU A 13 0.17 -6.92 -9.04
N SER A 14 0.97 -6.66 -10.09
CA SER A 14 2.43 -6.71 -10.02
C SER A 14 3.03 -5.73 -9.01
N ASN A 15 2.37 -4.59 -8.77
CA ASN A 15 2.81 -3.61 -7.78
C ASN A 15 2.34 -4.01 -6.38
N ILE A 16 1.13 -4.55 -6.25
CA ILE A 16 0.59 -5.08 -4.99
C ILE A 16 1.49 -6.20 -4.45
N GLU A 17 1.87 -7.15 -5.31
CA GLU A 17 2.74 -8.28 -4.94
C GLU A 17 4.15 -7.87 -4.52
N LYS A 18 4.71 -6.85 -5.16
CA LYS A 18 6.05 -6.32 -4.86
C LYS A 18 6.07 -5.34 -3.68
N CYS A 19 4.91 -4.89 -3.24
CA CYS A 19 4.81 -3.88 -2.19
C CYS A 19 5.14 -4.48 -0.83
N MET A 20 6.01 -3.80 -0.07
CA MET A 20 6.36 -4.19 1.30
C MET A 20 5.57 -3.45 2.38
N CYS A 21 4.53 -2.69 2.04
CA CYS A 21 3.83 -1.84 3.02
C CYS A 21 3.28 -2.64 4.21
N SER A 22 2.75 -3.85 3.99
CA SER A 22 2.25 -4.74 5.04
C SER A 22 3.34 -5.19 6.04
N LEU A 23 4.61 -5.05 5.67
CA LEU A 23 5.77 -5.36 6.51
C LEU A 23 6.32 -4.14 7.26
N CYS A 24 5.78 -2.94 7.00
CA CYS A 24 6.26 -1.73 7.67
C CYS A 24 5.96 -1.78 9.18
N PRO A 25 6.95 -1.48 10.05
CA PRO A 25 6.77 -1.40 11.50
C PRO A 25 5.59 -0.52 11.95
N VAL A 26 5.26 0.54 11.20
CA VAL A 26 4.07 1.41 11.41
C VAL A 26 2.74 0.64 11.49
N GLN A 27 2.64 -0.53 10.86
CA GLN A 27 1.45 -1.39 10.82
C GLN A 27 1.56 -2.63 11.72
N ALA A 28 2.71 -2.87 12.34
CA ALA A 28 2.99 -4.16 13.01
C ALA A 28 2.03 -4.47 14.17
N ASP A 29 1.57 -3.44 14.89
CA ASP A 29 0.64 -3.59 16.02
C ASP A 29 -0.81 -3.21 15.65
N SER A 30 -1.06 -2.82 14.41
CA SER A 30 -2.41 -2.41 13.96
C SER A 30 -3.26 -3.66 13.74
N LYS A 31 -4.29 -3.83 14.57
CA LYS A 31 -5.26 -4.91 14.39
C LYS A 31 -6.00 -4.74 13.07
N CYS A 32 -6.39 -3.50 12.72
CA CYS A 32 -7.06 -3.23 11.45
C CYS A 32 -6.20 -3.68 10.25
N ALA A 33 -4.90 -3.37 10.26
CA ALA A 33 -4.00 -3.75 9.18
C ALA A 33 -3.80 -5.27 9.11
N GLN A 34 -3.68 -5.96 10.24
CA GLN A 34 -3.55 -7.42 10.25
C GLN A 34 -4.84 -8.12 9.77
N ASP A 35 -6.00 -7.68 10.25
CA ASP A 35 -7.30 -8.25 9.85
C ASP A 35 -7.54 -8.07 8.34
N LYS A 36 -7.26 -6.85 7.82
CA LYS A 36 -7.34 -6.57 6.38
C LYS A 36 -6.35 -7.38 5.56
N LEU A 37 -5.15 -7.64 6.07
CA LEU A 37 -4.14 -8.41 5.33
C LEU A 37 -4.59 -9.87 5.16
N VAL A 38 -5.22 -10.43 6.19
CA VAL A 38 -5.79 -11.78 6.13
C VAL A 38 -6.98 -11.82 5.16
N SER A 39 -7.92 -10.88 5.28
CA SER A 39 -9.10 -10.86 4.42
C SER A 39 -8.74 -10.58 2.95
N SER A 40 -7.80 -9.66 2.68
CA SER A 40 -7.38 -9.31 1.33
C SER A 40 -6.67 -10.47 0.62
N LYS A 41 -5.84 -11.24 1.35
CA LYS A 41 -5.19 -12.44 0.80
C LYS A 41 -6.23 -13.50 0.42
N LYS A 42 -7.18 -13.77 1.31
CA LYS A 42 -8.27 -14.71 1.05
C LYS A 42 -9.15 -14.25 -0.12
N ALA A 43 -9.42 -12.96 -0.23
CA ALA A 43 -10.16 -12.40 -1.36
C ALA A 43 -9.40 -12.61 -2.67
N MET A 44 -8.10 -12.27 -2.73
CA MET A 44 -7.26 -12.50 -3.91
C MET A 44 -7.24 -13.96 -4.37
N GLU A 45 -7.18 -14.92 -3.44
CA GLU A 45 -7.23 -16.36 -3.75
C GLU A 45 -8.55 -16.82 -4.39
N GLN A 46 -9.64 -16.07 -4.19
CA GLN A 46 -10.98 -16.38 -4.71
C GLN A 46 -11.32 -15.60 -5.98
N MET A 47 -10.51 -14.62 -6.36
CA MET A 47 -10.73 -13.78 -7.54
C MET A 47 -10.16 -14.45 -8.81
N PRO A 48 -10.71 -14.11 -9.99
CA PRO A 48 -10.11 -14.51 -11.26
C PRO A 48 -8.65 -14.04 -11.38
N GLU A 49 -7.86 -14.79 -12.13
CA GLU A 49 -6.45 -14.46 -12.36
C GLU A 49 -6.31 -13.05 -12.97
N GLY A 50 -5.45 -12.22 -12.36
CA GLY A 50 -5.20 -10.85 -12.80
C GLY A 50 -6.14 -9.80 -12.19
N GLU A 51 -7.21 -10.21 -11.49
CA GLU A 51 -8.03 -9.27 -10.72
C GLU A 51 -7.44 -9.00 -9.33
N VAL A 52 -7.76 -7.82 -8.78
CA VAL A 52 -7.25 -7.37 -7.48
C VAL A 52 -8.39 -6.78 -6.64
N PRO A 53 -8.38 -6.95 -5.31
CA PRO A 53 -9.38 -6.35 -4.42
C PRO A 53 -9.44 -4.83 -4.54
N SER A 54 -10.49 -4.24 -3.98
CA SER A 54 -10.58 -2.78 -3.87
C SER A 54 -9.41 -2.23 -3.04
N PRO A 55 -8.84 -1.07 -3.42
CA PRO A 55 -7.75 -0.41 -2.67
C PRO A 55 -7.98 -0.27 -1.17
N GLU A 56 -9.24 -0.05 -0.75
CA GLU A 56 -9.63 0.12 0.65
C GLU A 56 -9.53 -1.15 1.49
N ASP A 57 -9.55 -2.31 0.85
CA ASP A 57 -9.47 -3.63 1.49
C ASP A 57 -8.02 -4.09 1.67
N ILE A 58 -7.06 -3.50 0.96
CA ILE A 58 -5.65 -3.87 1.04
C ILE A 58 -4.92 -2.93 2.01
N PRO A 59 -4.31 -3.44 3.10
CA PRO A 59 -3.51 -2.63 4.01
C PRO A 59 -2.08 -2.44 3.47
N GLY A 60 -1.99 -1.81 2.29
CA GLY A 60 -0.73 -1.66 1.57
C GLY A 60 -0.84 -0.80 0.31
N ILE A 61 0.25 -0.81 -0.48
CA ILE A 61 0.38 -0.06 -1.74
C ILE A 61 -0.04 1.43 -1.63
N TYR A 62 0.17 2.04 -0.46
CA TYR A 62 -0.22 3.42 -0.15
C TYR A 62 0.41 4.48 -1.06
N CYS A 63 1.58 4.19 -1.66
CA CYS A 63 2.17 5.05 -2.67
C CYS A 63 1.32 5.18 -3.95
N SER A 64 0.40 4.24 -4.18
CA SER A 64 -0.60 4.27 -5.26
C SER A 64 -1.95 4.76 -4.75
N THR A 65 -2.44 4.18 -3.66
CA THR A 65 -3.84 4.28 -3.22
C THR A 65 -4.11 5.45 -2.29
N GLY A 66 -3.07 5.99 -1.65
CA GLY A 66 -3.20 7.10 -0.71
C GLY A 66 -3.01 6.66 0.75
N LYS A 67 -3.74 7.32 1.64
CA LYS A 67 -3.61 7.10 3.08
C LYS A 67 -4.23 5.76 3.48
N ALA A 68 -3.73 5.20 4.57
CA ALA A 68 -4.37 4.07 5.21
C ALA A 68 -5.74 4.47 5.74
N THR A 69 -6.69 3.54 5.65
CA THR A 69 -8.01 3.64 6.28
C THR A 69 -8.01 3.15 7.72
N CYS A 70 -6.94 2.47 8.15
CA CYS A 70 -6.74 2.05 9.54
C CYS A 70 -6.28 3.22 10.40
N GLU A 71 -6.96 3.47 11.51
CA GLU A 71 -6.68 4.57 12.43
C GLU A 71 -5.74 4.16 13.58
N ASP A 72 -5.48 2.86 13.76
CA ASP A 72 -4.64 2.27 14.79
C ASP A 72 -3.17 2.04 14.34
N LEU A 73 -2.74 2.75 13.29
CA LEU A 73 -1.33 2.76 12.89
C LEU A 73 -0.49 3.52 13.92
N ASN A 74 0.73 3.06 14.17
CA ASN A 74 1.64 3.70 15.10
C ASN A 74 2.64 4.60 14.34
N PRO A 75 2.45 5.93 14.29
CA PRO A 75 3.28 6.82 13.48
C PRO A 75 4.71 6.98 14.00
N ASP A 76 4.97 6.64 15.26
CA ASP A 76 6.31 6.70 15.84
C ASP A 76 7.21 5.56 15.33
N ARG A 77 6.62 4.54 14.69
CA ARG A 77 7.35 3.43 14.09
C ARG A 77 7.74 3.74 12.65
N GLN A 78 8.96 3.33 12.31
CA GLN A 78 9.54 3.64 11.02
C GLN A 78 8.84 2.92 9.87
N CYS A 79 8.71 3.60 8.72
CA CYS A 79 8.44 2.94 7.44
C CYS A 79 9.75 2.47 6.79
N ILE A 80 9.69 1.36 6.07
CA ILE A 80 10.81 0.80 5.29
C ILE A 80 10.65 1.06 3.79
N CYS A 81 10.05 2.21 3.41
CA CYS A 81 9.72 2.51 2.01
C CYS A 81 10.94 2.42 1.09
N ASN A 82 12.10 2.91 1.54
CA ASN A 82 13.35 2.90 0.77
C ASN A 82 13.88 1.49 0.44
N THR A 83 13.42 0.44 1.13
CA THR A 83 13.79 -0.95 0.81
C THR A 83 12.84 -1.58 -0.20
N CYS A 84 11.65 -1.02 -0.42
CA CYS A 84 10.60 -1.54 -1.29
C CYS A 84 10.93 -1.40 -2.78
N ASP A 85 10.75 -2.47 -3.55
CA ASP A 85 11.05 -2.46 -4.98
C ASP A 85 10.13 -1.55 -5.78
N VAL A 86 8.86 -1.41 -5.38
CA VAL A 86 7.93 -0.44 -5.98
C VAL A 86 8.44 0.98 -5.75
N TRP A 87 8.94 1.28 -4.55
CA TRP A 87 9.46 2.61 -4.24
C TRP A 87 10.68 2.95 -5.11
N LYS A 88 11.60 2.00 -5.26
CA LYS A 88 12.81 2.16 -6.09
C LYS A 88 12.45 2.26 -7.57
N GLY A 89 11.61 1.35 -8.07
CA GLY A 89 11.24 1.26 -9.48
C GLY A 89 10.52 2.50 -10.02
N TYR A 90 9.82 3.23 -9.15
CA TYR A 90 9.15 4.48 -9.51
C TYR A 90 9.91 5.73 -9.05
N ASN A 91 11.16 5.63 -8.58
CA ASN A 91 11.98 6.75 -8.08
C ASN A 91 11.19 7.64 -7.11
N LEU A 92 10.55 7.05 -6.11
CA LEU A 92 9.67 7.80 -5.19
C LEU A 92 10.45 8.67 -4.20
N GLY A 93 11.75 8.43 -4.03
CA GLY A 93 12.61 9.23 -3.15
C GLY A 93 12.80 10.68 -3.56
N GLU A 94 12.55 11.00 -4.84
CA GLU A 94 12.66 12.36 -5.37
C GLU A 94 11.35 13.16 -5.23
N GLY A 95 10.25 12.49 -4.88
CA GLY A 95 8.91 13.08 -4.75
C GLY A 95 8.55 13.54 -3.33
N LYS A 96 7.37 14.15 -3.20
CA LYS A 96 6.77 14.51 -1.90
C LYS A 96 5.31 14.01 -1.86
N PRO A 97 4.93 13.14 -0.91
CA PRO A 97 5.80 12.52 0.09
C PRO A 97 6.78 11.52 -0.54
N SER A 98 7.99 11.41 0.03
CA SER A 98 8.96 10.37 -0.35
C SER A 98 8.79 9.08 0.46
N GLN A 99 8.08 9.13 1.59
CA GLN A 99 7.86 8.01 2.51
C GLN A 99 6.62 8.27 3.38
N TYR A 100 6.23 7.28 4.20
CA TYR A 100 5.04 7.34 5.06
C TYR A 100 3.76 7.63 4.26
N PHE A 101 3.61 7.03 3.07
CA PHE A 101 2.42 7.21 2.23
C PHE A 101 1.11 6.87 2.94
N CYS A 102 1.15 5.88 3.85
CA CYS A 102 0.02 5.51 4.72
C CYS A 102 -0.53 6.69 5.53
N GLN A 103 0.27 7.72 5.82
CA GLN A 103 -0.12 8.90 6.59
C GLN A 103 -0.22 10.14 5.71
N ASN A 104 0.74 10.30 4.79
CA ASN A 104 0.96 11.53 4.05
C ASN A 104 0.25 11.56 2.69
N GLY A 105 -0.35 10.44 2.27
CA GLY A 105 -1.02 10.31 0.98
C GLY A 105 -0.12 9.70 -0.09
N ARG A 106 -0.68 9.54 -1.30
CA ARG A 106 -0.02 8.83 -2.41
C ARG A 106 1.18 9.60 -2.96
N ALA A 107 2.02 8.91 -3.72
CA ALA A 107 3.10 9.57 -4.45
C ALA A 107 2.53 10.44 -5.59
N THR A 108 3.04 11.67 -5.69
CA THR A 108 2.75 12.64 -6.77
C THR A 108 4.00 12.94 -7.56
#